data_AF-X0WSF8-F1
#
_entry.id   AF-X0WSF8-F1
#
_cell.length_a   1.000
_cell.length_b   1.000
_cell.length_c   1.000
_cell.angle_alpha   90.00
_cell.angle_beta   90.00
_cell.angle_gamma   90.00
#
_symmetry.space_group_name_H-M   'P 1'
#
loop_
_entity.id
_entity.type
_entity.pdbx_description
1 polymer ?
#
loop_
_entity_poly.entity_id
_entity_poly.type
_entity_poly.pdbx_seq_one_letter_code
_entity_poly.pdbx_strand_id
1 'polypeptide(L)'
;MSPRQLAHLDRGERRVAYARLGVRVAAIATMLLIAYYTLPAGWLEGGTGTGILRLVSSGLFFVVVLAWLVRRITMADLPQLRAIEVLAAILPLFLYVFANTYLAMSHASVDAFSEPLNHTGALYLAITLLSTVGFGDITPG
;
A
#
# COMPACT_ATOMS: atom_id res chain seq x y z
N MET A 1 27.86 17.78 -18.96
CA MET A 1 27.72 17.38 -17.54
C MET A 1 27.75 15.85 -17.49
N SER A 2 28.84 15.25 -17.01
CA SER A 2 28.96 13.78 -17.01
C SER A 2 28.14 13.17 -15.87
N PRO A 3 27.53 11.99 -16.07
CA PRO A 3 26.73 11.34 -15.04
C PRO A 3 27.67 10.82 -13.95
N ARG A 4 27.60 11.38 -12.75
CA ARG A 4 28.29 10.83 -11.57
C ARG A 4 27.68 9.47 -11.24
N GLN A 5 28.30 8.41 -11.76
CA GLN A 5 27.98 7.02 -11.46
C GLN A 5 28.35 6.69 -10.00
N LEU A 6 27.53 5.84 -9.36
CA LEU A 6 27.61 5.33 -7.99
C LEU A 6 28.95 4.67 -7.56
N ALA A 7 29.97 4.70 -8.42
CA ALA A 7 31.26 4.06 -8.18
C ALA A 7 32.15 4.81 -7.16
N HIS A 8 31.82 6.07 -6.82
CA HIS A 8 32.66 6.91 -5.96
C HIS A 8 32.13 7.16 -4.53
N LEU A 9 31.02 6.54 -4.12
CA LEU A 9 30.47 6.71 -2.76
C LEU A 9 31.12 5.72 -1.78
N ASP A 10 31.59 6.24 -0.66
CA ASP A 10 32.18 5.48 0.44
C ASP A 10 31.20 4.45 1.01
N ARG A 11 31.69 3.27 1.45
CA ARG A 11 30.86 2.15 1.92
C ARG A 11 29.98 2.55 3.12
N GLY A 12 30.44 3.51 3.94
CA GLY A 12 29.72 4.05 5.07
C GLY A 12 28.48 4.87 4.68
N GLU A 13 28.62 5.80 3.73
CA GLU A 13 27.52 6.63 3.24
C GLU A 13 26.44 5.80 2.53
N ARG A 14 26.84 4.77 1.79
CA ARG A 14 25.92 3.82 1.16
C ARG A 14 25.08 3.08 2.21
N ARG A 15 25.69 2.58 3.29
CA ARG A 15 24.98 1.88 4.37
C ARG A 15 23.94 2.77 5.05
N VAL A 16 24.29 4.01 5.35
CA VAL A 16 23.36 4.97 5.97
C VAL A 16 22.23 5.34 5.02
N ALA A 17 22.51 5.50 3.72
CA ALA A 17 21.48 5.75 2.70
C ALA A 17 20.48 4.58 2.59
N TYR A 18 20.96 3.34 2.52
CA TYR A 18 20.10 2.14 2.51
C TYR A 18 19.32 1.97 3.81
N ALA A 19 19.93 2.24 4.97
CA ALA A 19 19.24 2.15 6.25
C ALA A 19 18.12 3.18 6.38
N ARG A 20 18.38 4.45 6.01
CA ARG A 20 17.34 5.50 5.98
C ARG A 20 16.22 5.15 5.01
N LEU A 21 16.56 4.58 3.86
CA LEU A 21 15.60 4.08 2.89
C LEU A 21 14.71 2.99 3.49
N GLY A 22 15.32 1.95 4.07
CA GLY A 22 14.60 0.84 4.68
C GLY A 22 13.66 1.31 5.80
N VAL A 23 14.15 2.17 6.69
CA VAL A 23 13.34 2.79 7.75
C VAL A 23 12.16 3.56 7.19
N ARG A 24 12.35 4.29 6.08
CA ARG A 24 11.28 5.07 5.46
C ARG A 24 10.22 4.20 4.82
N VAL A 25 10.62 3.18 4.06
CA VAL A 25 9.68 2.22 3.46
C VAL A 25 8.91 1.49 4.56
N ALA A 26 9.60 1.04 5.61
CA ALA A 26 8.96 0.40 6.76
C ALA A 26 7.99 1.36 7.46
N ALA A 27 8.36 2.63 7.66
CA ALA A 27 7.47 3.62 8.26
C ALA A 27 6.21 3.86 7.43
N ILE A 28 6.33 3.92 6.09
CA ILE A 28 5.18 4.02 5.19
C ILE A 28 4.31 2.77 5.27
N ALA A 29 4.90 1.58 5.17
CA ALA A 29 4.17 0.33 5.27
C ALA A 29 3.42 0.20 6.60
N THR A 30 4.09 0.49 7.71
CA THR A 30 3.48 0.50 9.06
C THR A 30 2.36 1.53 9.15
N MET A 31 2.56 2.75 8.65
CA MET A 31 1.54 3.79 8.66
C MET A 31 0.31 3.38 7.84
N LEU A 32 0.49 2.76 6.67
CA LEU A 32 -0.59 2.25 5.84
C LEU A 32 -1.33 1.09 6.52
N LEU A 33 -0.61 0.17 7.17
CA LEU A 33 -1.22 -0.92 7.93
C LEU A 33 -2.01 -0.38 9.13
N ILE A 34 -1.46 0.57 9.88
CA ILE A 34 -2.18 1.24 10.98
C ILE A 34 -3.43 1.90 10.43
N ALA A 35 -3.34 2.67 9.34
CA ALA A 35 -4.50 3.30 8.72
C ALA A 35 -5.55 2.25 8.27
N TYR A 36 -5.11 1.11 7.74
CA TYR A 36 -5.98 0.02 7.31
C TYR A 36 -6.75 -0.61 8.47
N TYR A 37 -6.05 -0.99 9.53
CA TYR A 37 -6.65 -1.66 10.68
C TYR A 37 -7.42 -0.72 11.62
N THR A 38 -7.03 0.56 11.70
CA THR A 38 -7.73 1.54 12.53
C THR A 38 -9.01 2.06 11.89
N LEU A 39 -9.17 1.96 10.57
CA LEU A 39 -10.45 2.20 9.88
C LEU A 39 -11.46 1.11 10.28
N PRO A 40 -12.41 1.40 11.18
CA PRO A 40 -13.24 0.35 11.76
C PRO A 40 -14.14 -0.25 10.68
N ALA A 41 -14.16 -1.58 10.59
CA ALA A 41 -15.07 -2.31 9.72
C ALA A 41 -16.54 -2.07 10.10
N GLY A 42 -16.81 -1.71 11.36
CA GLY A 42 -18.15 -1.53 11.91
C GLY A 42 -18.89 -0.24 11.55
N TRP A 43 -18.30 0.72 10.84
CA TRP A 43 -19.05 1.93 10.39
C TRP A 43 -20.11 1.63 9.32
N LEU A 44 -20.20 0.38 8.87
CA LEU A 44 -21.16 -0.09 7.86
C LEU A 44 -22.51 -0.52 8.41
N GLU A 45 -22.70 -0.54 9.74
CA GLU A 45 -24.05 -0.73 10.31
C GLU A 45 -24.95 0.50 10.07
N GLY A 46 -24.40 1.61 9.59
CA GLY A 46 -25.10 2.87 9.29
C GLY A 46 -25.16 3.25 7.81
N GLY A 47 -25.81 2.45 6.95
CA GLY A 47 -26.27 2.84 5.62
C GLY A 47 -25.22 2.97 4.50
N THR A 48 -25.67 2.86 3.25
CA THR A 48 -24.85 2.86 2.00
C THR A 48 -23.90 4.05 1.83
N GLY A 49 -24.13 5.16 2.56
CA GLY A 49 -23.29 6.35 2.53
C GLY A 49 -21.92 6.21 3.20
N THR A 50 -21.77 5.37 4.24
CA THR A 50 -20.50 5.23 4.97
C THR A 50 -19.47 4.37 4.23
N GLY A 51 -19.91 3.39 3.44
CA GLY A 51 -19.03 2.59 2.58
C GLY A 51 -18.35 3.43 1.49
N ILE A 52 -19.11 4.33 0.84
CA ILE A 52 -18.59 5.26 -0.16
C ILE A 52 -17.61 6.25 0.48
N LEU A 53 -17.94 6.80 1.66
CA LEU A 53 -17.04 7.70 2.39
C LEU A 53 -15.71 7.02 2.74
N ARG A 54 -15.75 5.75 3.17
CA ARG A 54 -14.53 4.96 3.41
C ARG A 54 -13.72 4.82 2.12
N LEU A 55 -14.33 4.38 1.03
CA LEU A 55 -13.64 4.19 -0.26
C LEU A 55 -13.03 5.50 -0.77
N VAL A 56 -13.79 6.60 -0.71
CA VAL A 56 -13.32 7.94 -1.12
C VAL A 56 -12.20 8.42 -0.20
N SER A 57 -12.31 8.24 1.12
CA SER A 57 -11.27 8.66 2.07
C SER A 57 -9.99 7.86 1.91
N SER A 58 -10.07 6.53 1.73
CA SER A 58 -8.93 5.66 1.45
C SER A 58 -8.31 5.97 0.08
N GLY A 59 -9.13 6.24 -0.93
CA GLY A 59 -8.67 6.66 -2.26
C GLY A 59 -7.97 8.02 -2.23
N LEU A 60 -8.54 9.00 -1.52
CA LEU A 60 -7.95 10.33 -1.37
C LEU A 60 -6.63 10.26 -0.58
N PHE A 61 -6.61 9.50 0.50
CA PHE A 61 -5.40 9.25 1.28
C PHE A 61 -4.32 8.59 0.42
N PHE A 62 -4.68 7.59 -0.39
CA PHE A 62 -3.79 6.97 -1.37
C PHE A 62 -3.23 7.99 -2.37
N VAL A 63 -4.08 8.83 -2.98
CA VAL A 63 -3.64 9.86 -3.94
C VAL A 63 -2.70 10.87 -3.27
N VAL A 64 -2.97 11.29 -2.04
CA VAL A 64 -2.11 12.21 -1.29
C VAL A 64 -0.75 11.58 -1.01
N VAL A 65 -0.72 10.32 -0.55
CA VAL A 65 0.52 9.58 -0.27
C VAL A 65 1.32 9.37 -1.57
N LEU A 66 0.66 8.99 -2.67
CA LEU A 66 1.29 8.89 -3.98
C LEU A 66 1.87 10.21 -4.46
N ALA A 67 1.09 11.29 -4.42
CA ALA A 67 1.54 12.60 -4.86
C ALA A 67 2.73 13.08 -4.02
N TRP A 68 2.73 12.80 -2.72
CA TRP A 68 3.85 13.09 -1.83
C TRP A 68 5.09 12.28 -2.17
N LEU A 69 4.94 10.98 -2.46
CA LEU A 69 6.03 10.11 -2.96
C LEU A 69 6.59 10.66 -4.27
N VAL A 70 5.74 10.87 -5.29
CA VAL A 70 6.11 11.39 -6.62
C VAL A 70 6.83 12.73 -6.52
N ARG A 71 6.29 13.68 -5.75
CA ARG A 71 6.90 15.00 -5.58
C ARG A 71 8.26 14.93 -4.89
N ARG A 72 8.42 14.03 -3.92
CA ARG A 72 9.72 13.75 -3.29
C ARG A 72 10.69 13.13 -4.31
N ILE A 73 10.20 12.25 -5.20
CA ILE A 73 10.98 11.55 -6.24
C ILE A 73 11.56 12.50 -7.28
N THR A 74 10.76 13.45 -7.75
CA THR A 74 11.18 14.45 -8.75
C THR A 74 12.21 15.46 -8.21
N MET A 75 12.42 15.50 -6.90
CA MET A 75 13.22 16.53 -6.21
C MET A 75 14.57 16.02 -5.62
N ALA A 76 15.08 14.83 -5.96
CA ALA A 76 16.40 14.41 -5.43
C ALA A 76 17.35 13.75 -6.45
N ASP A 77 18.65 13.94 -6.17
CA ASP A 77 19.80 13.84 -7.08
C ASP A 77 20.31 12.41 -7.39
N LEU A 78 19.65 11.34 -6.92
CA LEU A 78 20.14 9.94 -7.03
C LEU A 78 19.09 8.98 -7.63
N PRO A 79 19.06 8.79 -8.97
CA PRO A 79 17.97 8.11 -9.67
C PRO A 79 17.91 6.57 -9.47
N GLN A 80 19.03 5.86 -9.26
CA GLN A 80 19.05 4.39 -9.24
C GLN A 80 18.60 3.76 -7.91
N LEU A 81 19.10 4.24 -6.77
CA LEU A 81 18.62 3.78 -5.45
C LEU A 81 17.12 4.07 -5.26
N ARG A 82 16.66 5.15 -5.89
CA ARG A 82 15.29 5.62 -5.77
C ARG A 82 14.30 4.77 -6.57
N ALA A 83 14.71 4.17 -7.68
CA ALA A 83 13.83 3.22 -8.39
C ALA A 83 13.41 2.05 -7.46
N ILE A 84 14.35 1.53 -6.67
CA ILE A 84 14.08 0.48 -5.67
C ILE A 84 13.21 1.02 -4.53
N GLU A 85 13.45 2.24 -4.06
CA GLU A 85 12.60 2.91 -3.05
C GLU A 85 11.14 3.01 -3.49
N VAL A 86 10.93 3.39 -4.74
CA VAL A 86 9.59 3.54 -5.33
C VAL A 86 8.90 2.20 -5.45
N LEU A 87 9.59 1.20 -6.01
CA LEU A 87 9.05 -0.15 -6.13
C LEU A 87 8.70 -0.72 -4.75
N ALA A 88 9.55 -0.52 -3.75
CA ALA A 88 9.31 -0.97 -2.39
C ALA A 88 8.15 -0.23 -1.70
N ALA A 89 7.90 1.04 -2.03
CA ALA A 89 6.77 1.81 -1.50
C ALA A 89 5.44 1.53 -2.23
N ILE A 90 5.49 1.13 -3.50
CA ILE A 90 4.30 0.75 -4.27
C ILE A 90 3.63 -0.50 -3.68
N LEU A 91 4.41 -1.48 -3.21
CA LEU A 91 3.89 -2.72 -2.65
C LEU A 91 2.91 -2.51 -1.48
N PRO A 92 3.28 -1.88 -0.35
CA PRO A 92 2.35 -1.69 0.78
C PRO A 92 1.15 -0.82 0.39
N LEU A 93 1.34 0.09 -0.57
CA LEU A 93 0.29 0.96 -1.03
C LEU A 93 -0.75 0.23 -1.91
N PHE A 94 -0.28 -0.66 -2.78
CA PHE A 94 -1.14 -1.58 -3.52
C PHE A 94 -1.97 -2.43 -2.56
N LEU A 95 -1.32 -3.02 -1.55
CA LEU A 95 -2.01 -3.83 -0.54
C LEU A 95 -3.08 -3.02 0.21
N TYR A 96 -2.77 -1.79 0.60
CA TYR A 96 -3.73 -0.90 1.28
C TYR A 96 -5.01 -0.65 0.46
N VAL A 97 -4.87 -0.34 -0.84
CA VAL A 97 -6.01 -0.03 -1.71
C VAL A 97 -6.83 -1.28 -2.00
N PHE A 98 -6.18 -2.36 -2.42
CA PHE A 98 -6.89 -3.57 -2.81
C PHE A 98 -7.57 -4.23 -1.61
N ALA A 99 -6.90 -4.30 -0.44
CA ALA A 99 -7.51 -4.85 0.76
C ALA A 99 -8.74 -4.03 1.23
N ASN A 100 -8.66 -2.68 1.21
CA ASN A 100 -9.85 -1.86 1.51
C ASN A 100 -10.97 -2.05 0.49
N THR A 101 -10.63 -2.22 -0.78
CA THR A 101 -11.63 -2.40 -1.85
C THR A 101 -12.34 -3.74 -1.68
N TYR A 102 -11.61 -4.83 -1.45
CA TYR A 102 -12.20 -6.15 -1.19
C TYR A 102 -13.06 -6.15 0.07
N LEU A 103 -12.60 -5.51 1.14
CA LEU A 103 -13.37 -5.38 2.37
C LEU A 103 -14.67 -4.58 2.14
N ALA A 104 -14.60 -3.49 1.39
CA ALA A 104 -15.77 -2.68 1.04
C ALA A 104 -16.77 -3.46 0.16
N MET A 105 -16.28 -4.23 -0.81
CA MET A 105 -17.11 -5.09 -1.66
C MET A 105 -17.82 -6.17 -0.84
N SER A 106 -17.09 -6.85 0.05
CA SER A 106 -17.65 -7.91 0.89
C SER A 106 -18.75 -7.40 1.83
N HIS A 107 -18.62 -6.17 2.34
CA HIS A 107 -19.67 -5.58 3.16
C HIS A 107 -20.83 -4.98 2.34
N ALA A 108 -20.61 -4.62 1.08
CA ALA A 108 -21.65 -4.09 0.21
C ALA A 108 -22.60 -5.18 -0.28
N SER A 109 -22.10 -6.40 -0.49
CA SER A 109 -22.91 -7.55 -0.88
C SER A 109 -22.34 -8.83 -0.30
N VAL A 110 -23.21 -9.59 0.39
CA VAL A 110 -22.87 -10.88 0.99
C VAL A 110 -22.41 -11.90 -0.06
N ASP A 111 -22.90 -11.77 -1.30
CA ASP A 111 -22.56 -12.65 -2.43
C ASP A 111 -21.31 -12.21 -3.21
N ALA A 112 -20.58 -11.15 -2.79
CA ALA A 112 -19.39 -10.69 -3.52
C ALA A 112 -18.25 -11.71 -3.54
N PHE A 113 -18.16 -12.52 -2.49
CA PHE A 113 -17.10 -13.50 -2.30
C PHE A 113 -17.68 -14.79 -1.72
N SER A 114 -16.91 -15.88 -1.82
CA SER A 114 -17.24 -17.18 -1.22
C SER A 114 -17.51 -17.12 0.29
N GLU A 115 -16.96 -16.11 0.97
CA GLU A 115 -17.18 -15.86 2.39
C GLU A 115 -17.10 -14.36 2.75
N PRO A 116 -17.72 -13.92 3.87
CA PRO A 116 -17.57 -12.57 4.38
C PRO A 116 -16.11 -12.27 4.80
N LEU A 117 -15.55 -11.18 4.29
CA LEU A 117 -14.17 -10.78 4.55
C LEU A 117 -14.09 -9.89 5.79
N ASN A 118 -13.18 -10.24 6.69
CA ASN A 118 -12.67 -9.30 7.69
C ASN A 118 -11.38 -8.62 7.17
N HIS A 119 -10.82 -7.67 7.91
CA HIS A 119 -9.59 -6.97 7.49
C HIS A 119 -8.45 -7.94 7.14
N THR A 120 -8.29 -9.03 7.89
CA THR A 120 -7.22 -9.99 7.62
C THR A 120 -7.51 -10.80 6.36
N GLY A 121 -8.74 -11.26 6.14
CA GLY A 121 -9.14 -11.99 4.94
C GLY A 121 -8.96 -11.16 3.67
N ALA A 122 -9.36 -9.89 3.69
CA ALA A 122 -9.18 -8.99 2.56
C ALA A 122 -7.69 -8.66 2.29
N LEU A 123 -6.87 -8.51 3.34
CA LEU A 123 -5.43 -8.29 3.18
C LEU A 123 -4.73 -9.56 2.67
N TYR A 124 -5.10 -10.72 3.20
CA TYR A 124 -4.61 -12.01 2.75
C TYR A 124 -4.90 -12.23 1.26
N LEU A 125 -6.14 -12.00 0.82
CA LEU A 125 -6.51 -12.08 -0.60
C LEU A 125 -5.66 -11.14 -1.46
N ALA A 126 -5.44 -9.90 -1.02
CA ALA A 126 -4.59 -8.95 -1.74
C ALA A 126 -3.13 -9.43 -1.85
N ILE A 127 -2.58 -10.01 -0.78
CA ILE A 127 -1.22 -10.55 -0.77
C ILE A 127 -1.11 -11.77 -1.69
N THR A 128 -2.06 -12.71 -1.64
CA THR A 128 -1.99 -13.96 -2.43
C THR A 128 -2.16 -13.70 -3.92
N LEU A 129 -3.02 -12.75 -4.31
CA LEU A 129 -3.17 -12.32 -5.70
C LEU A 129 -1.94 -11.56 -6.20
N LEU A 130 -1.40 -10.62 -5.40
CA LEU A 130 -0.20 -9.86 -5.75
C LEU A 130 1.04 -10.77 -5.89
N SER A 131 1.16 -11.78 -5.02
CA SER A 131 2.22 -12.78 -5.08
C SER A 131 1.98 -13.86 -6.13
N THR A 132 0.88 -13.78 -6.89
CA THR A 132 0.49 -14.74 -7.93
C THR A 132 0.29 -16.18 -7.43
N VAL A 133 0.06 -16.35 -6.12
CA VAL A 133 -0.22 -17.66 -5.51
C VAL A 133 -1.68 -18.04 -5.71
N GLY A 134 -2.60 -17.15 -5.34
CA GLY A 134 -4.05 -17.34 -5.53
C GLY A 134 -4.57 -18.70 -5.06
N PHE A 135 -4.49 -19.01 -3.76
CA PHE A 135 -4.83 -20.31 -3.18
C PHE A 135 -6.25 -20.82 -3.52
N GLY A 136 -7.18 -19.93 -3.86
CA GLY A 136 -8.54 -20.28 -4.28
C GLY A 136 -9.48 -20.64 -3.12
N ASP A 137 -9.07 -20.38 -1.89
CA ASP A 137 -9.88 -20.46 -0.68
C ASP A 137 -10.91 -19.31 -0.59
N ILE A 138 -10.51 -18.12 -1.06
CA ILE A 138 -11.40 -16.96 -1.22
C ILE A 138 -11.55 -16.64 -2.71
N THR A 139 -12.77 -16.74 -3.24
CA THR A 139 -13.07 -16.48 -4.65
C THR A 139 -14.20 -15.45 -4.81
N PRO A 140 -14.21 -14.64 -5.87
CA PRO A 140 -15.39 -13.85 -6.23
C PRO A 140 -16.62 -14.75 -6.44
N GLY A 141 -17.78 -14.31 -5.96
CA GLY A 141 -19.07 -14.99 -6.11
C GLY A 141 -19.73 -14.79 -7.48
#